data_AF-A0A951KK78-F1
#
_entry.id   AF-A0A951KK78-F1
#
_cell.length_a   1.000
_cell.length_b   1.000
_cell.length_c   1.000
_cell.angle_alpha   90.00
_cell.angle_beta   90.00
_cell.angle_gamma   90.00
#
_symmetry.space_group_name_H-M   'P 1'
#
loop_
_entity.id
_entity.type
_entity.pdbx_description
1 polymer ?
#
loop_
_entity_poly.entity_id
_entity_poly.type
_entity_poly.pdbx_seq_one_letter_code
_entity_poly.pdbx_strand_id
1 'polypeptide(L)' 'MERTKLETLYLEWQSTVQAHESFVRQARMSGLQPEEIAELGQAYEARIDVAFRRLKRAEAERAVAVAV' A
#
# COMPACT_ATOMS: atom_id res chain seq x y z
N MET A 1 4.08 -1.53 24.18
CA MET A 1 4.47 -2.05 22.84
C MET A 1 3.96 -1.09 21.77
N GLU A 2 4.56 0.10 21.61
CA GLU A 2 4.11 1.12 20.63
C GLU A 2 4.96 1.13 19.34
N ARG A 3 6.19 0.61 19.40
CA ARG A 3 7.08 0.46 18.24
C ARG A 3 6.49 -0.43 17.14
N THR A 4 5.51 -1.26 17.48
CA THR A 4 4.87 -2.26 16.61
C THR A 4 3.82 -1.68 15.66
N LYS A 5 3.05 -0.64 16.02
CA LYS A 5 1.92 -0.18 15.17
C LYS A 5 2.39 0.43 13.84
N LEU A 6 3.38 1.31 13.88
CA LEU A 6 3.92 1.94 12.67
C LEU A 6 4.63 0.95 11.77
N GLU A 7 5.40 0.03 12.35
CA GLU A 7 6.07 -1.04 11.61
C GLU A 7 5.05 -1.96 10.95
N THR A 8 3.97 -2.34 11.65
CA THR A 8 2.87 -3.11 11.06
C THR A 8 2.21 -2.36 9.90
N LEU A 9 1.90 -1.07 10.05
CA LEU A 9 1.29 -0.26 8.98
C LEU A 9 2.22 -0.10 7.77
N TYR A 10 3.52 0.02 8.02
CA TYR A 10 4.53 0.07 6.96
C TYR A 10 4.59 -1.25 6.18
N LEU A 11 4.62 -2.38 6.89
CA LEU A 11 4.60 -3.72 6.28
C LEU A 11 3.29 -3.98 5.52
N GLU A 12 2.15 -3.52 6.04
CA GLU A 12 0.84 -3.59 5.34
C GLU A 12 0.90 -2.82 4.02
N TRP A 13 1.36 -1.57 4.03
CA TRP A 13 1.50 -0.77 2.82
C TRP A 13 2.48 -1.41 1.83
N GLN A 14 3.66 -1.82 2.29
CA GLN A 14 4.69 -2.44 1.44
C GLN A 14 4.20 -3.74 0.80
N SER A 15 3.55 -4.62 1.57
CA SER A 15 3.01 -5.87 1.04
C SER A 15 1.89 -5.65 0.02
N THR A 16 1.07 -4.61 0.22
CA THR A 16 0.01 -4.24 -0.73
C THR A 16 0.60 -3.74 -2.06
N VAL A 17 1.66 -2.92 -1.99
CA VAL A 17 2.41 -2.47 -3.18
C VAL A 17 3.04 -3.66 -3.90
N GLN A 18 3.71 -4.56 -3.18
CA GLN A 18 4.33 -5.76 -3.77
C GLN A 18 3.30 -6.68 -4.44
N ALA A 19 2.12 -6.83 -3.84
CA ALA A 19 1.03 -7.60 -4.43
C ALA A 19 0.54 -6.98 -5.74
N HIS A 20 0.41 -5.64 -5.80
CA HIS A 20 0.05 -4.93 -7.03
C HIS A 20 1.12 -5.10 -8.12
N GLU A 21 2.39 -4.92 -7.79
CA GLU A 21 3.47 -5.12 -8.76
C GLU A 21 3.53 -6.56 -9.28
N SER A 22 3.29 -7.55 -8.41
CA SER A 22 3.21 -8.96 -8.80
C SER A 22 2.06 -9.20 -9.76
N PHE A 23 0.88 -8.64 -9.46
CA PHE A 23 -0.27 -8.66 -10.35
C PHE A 23 0.06 -8.05 -11.71
N VAL A 24 0.64 -6.84 -11.76
CA VAL A 24 0.99 -6.17 -13.02
C VAL A 24 1.98 -7.01 -13.84
N ARG A 25 3.01 -7.58 -13.20
CA ARG A 25 3.97 -8.47 -13.89
C ARG A 25 3.27 -9.70 -14.45
N GLN A 26 2.42 -10.36 -13.68
CA GLN A 26 1.69 -11.55 -14.12
C GLN A 26 0.72 -11.22 -15.27
N ALA A 27 -0.05 -10.14 -15.15
CA ALA A 27 -0.98 -9.71 -16.17
C ALA A 27 -0.29 -9.42 -17.51
N ARG A 28 0.87 -8.74 -17.47
CA ARG A 28 1.70 -8.52 -18.68
C ARG A 28 2.18 -9.83 -19.29
N MET A 29 2.65 -10.78 -18.47
CA MET A 29 3.08 -12.10 -18.97
C MET A 29 1.93 -12.91 -19.56
N SER A 30 0.71 -12.71 -19.07
CA SER A 30 -0.52 -13.30 -19.61
C SER A 30 -1.04 -12.61 -20.88
N GLY A 31 -0.39 -11.53 -21.33
CA GLY A 31 -0.74 -10.82 -22.57
C GLY A 31 -1.89 -9.82 -22.43
N LEU A 32 -2.28 -9.45 -21.21
CA LEU A 32 -3.29 -8.41 -20.99
C LEU A 32 -2.79 -7.08 -21.53
N GLN A 33 -3.70 -6.32 -22.14
CA GLN A 33 -3.44 -4.98 -22.63
C GLN A 33 -3.32 -3.99 -21.46
N PRO A 34 -2.58 -2.88 -21.63
CA PRO A 34 -2.40 -1.89 -20.57
C PRO A 34 -3.72 -1.39 -19.95
N GLU A 35 -4.78 -1.23 -20.74
CA GLU A 35 -6.09 -0.77 -20.29
C GLU A 35 -6.79 -1.80 -19.38
N GLU A 36 -6.68 -3.09 -19.72
CA GLU A 36 -7.21 -4.19 -18.91
C GLU A 36 -6.46 -4.31 -17.58
N ILE A 37 -5.13 -4.14 -17.62
CA ILE A 37 -4.29 -4.13 -16.41
C ILE A 37 -4.67 -2.96 -15.51
N ALA A 38 -4.92 -1.78 -16.09
CA ALA A 38 -5.34 -0.60 -15.35
C ALA A 38 -6.70 -0.83 -14.69
N GLU A 39 -7.70 -1.30 -15.43
CA GLU A 39 -9.04 -1.58 -14.92
C GLU A 39 -9.02 -2.60 -13.77
N LEU A 40 -8.37 -3.75 -13.98
CA LEU A 40 -8.26 -4.81 -12.97
C LEU A 40 -7.36 -4.38 -11.78
N GLY A 41 -6.41 -3.48 -12.03
CA GLY A 41 -5.48 -2.92 -11.06
C GLY A 41 -6.10 -1.90 -10.11
N GLN A 42 -7.21 -1.26 -10.45
CA GLN A 42 -7.84 -0.20 -9.64
C GLN A 42 -8.11 -0.62 -8.19
N ALA A 43 -8.53 -1.88 -7.98
CA ALA A 43 -8.78 -2.40 -6.64
C ALA A 43 -7.50 -2.47 -5.78
N TYR A 44 -6.35 -2.72 -6.40
CA TYR A 44 -5.06 -2.70 -5.72
C TYR A 44 -4.64 -1.27 -5.41
N GLU A 45 -4.78 -0.34 -6.36
CA GLU A 45 -4.47 1.08 -6.16
C GLU A 45 -5.28 1.67 -4.99
N ALA A 46 -6.59 1.40 -4.93
CA ALA A 46 -7.44 1.82 -3.83
C ALA A 46 -6.97 1.26 -2.47
N ARG A 47 -6.50 0.00 -2.42
CA ARG A 47 -5.95 -0.60 -1.20
C ARG A 47 -4.62 0.03 -0.80
N ILE A 48 -3.74 0.30 -1.76
CA ILE A 48 -2.46 1.00 -1.53
C ILE A 48 -2.73 2.36 -0.91
N ASP A 49 -3.66 3.14 -1.48
CA ASP A 49 -4.03 4.47 -0.99
C ASP A 49 -4.59 4.43 0.43
N VAL A 50 -5.40 3.42 0.77
CA VAL A 50 -5.95 3.26 2.12
C VAL A 50 -4.84 2.91 3.11
N ALA A 51 -3.97 1.94 2.78
CA ALA A 51 -2.86 1.54 3.64
C ALA A 51 -1.87 2.70 3.86
N PHE A 52 -1.55 3.45 2.80
CA PHE A 52 -0.69 4.61 2.86
C PHE A 52 -1.27 5.73 3.72
N ARG A 53 -2.57 6.06 3.57
CA ARG A 53 -3.23 7.08 4.40
C ARG A 53 -3.24 6.70 5.88
N ARG A 54 -3.44 5.43 6.20
CA ARG A 54 -3.37 4.93 7.58
C ARG A 54 -1.96 5.07 8.16
N LEU A 55 -0.94 4.69 7.39
CA LEU A 55 0.46 4.89 7.77
C LEU A 55 0.75 6.38 8.03
N LYS A 56 0.41 7.26 7.08
CA LYS A 56 0.64 8.71 7.22
C LYS A 56 -0.04 9.31 8.43
N ARG A 57 -1.27 8.90 8.71
CA ARG A 57 -1.98 9.34 9.91
C ARG A 57 -1.24 8.91 11.19
N ALA A 58 -0.80 7.66 11.26
CA ALA A 58 -0.05 7.16 12.41
C ALA A 58 1.32 7.85 12.57
N GLU A 59 2.00 8.19 11.46
CA GLU A 59 3.26 8.96 11.48
C GLU A 59 3.02 10.36 12.08
N ALA A 60 1.94 11.03 11.66
CA ALA A 60 1.57 12.34 12.19
C ALA A 60 1.20 12.28 13.68
N GLU A 61 0.41 11.28 14.10
CA GLU A 61 0.05 11.05 15.52
C GLU A 61 1.31 10.86 16.38
N ARG A 62 2.29 10.08 15.91
CA ARG A 62 3.56 9.89 16.63
C ARG A 62 4.41 11.15 16.67
N ALA A 63 4.50 11.90 15.57
CA ALA A 63 5.26 13.14 15.53
C ALA A 63 4.72 14.16 16.54
N VAL A 64 3.40 14.25 16.69
CA VAL A 64 2.75 15.08 17.73
C VAL A 64 3.08 14.56 19.13
N ALA A 65 2.98 13.26 19.37
CA ALA A 65 3.25 12.67 20.69
C ALA A 65 4.71 12.80 21.15
N VAL A 66 5.68 12.90 20.23
CA VAL A 66 7.10 13.11 20.54
C VAL A 66 7.45 14.59 20.72
N ALA A 67 6.63 15.50 20.17
CA ALA A 67 6.85 16.94 20.26
C ALA A 67 6.30 17.58 21.55
N VAL A 68 5.60 16.80 22.39
CA VAL A 68 5.04 17.19 23.70
C VAL A 68 5.90 16.57 24.80
#